data_AF-A0A927F5U2-F1
#
_entry.id   AF-A0A927F5U2-F1
#
_cell.length_a   1.000
_cell.length_b   1.000
_cell.length_c   1.000
_cell.angle_alpha   90.00
_cell.angle_beta   90.00
_cell.angle_gamma   90.00
#
_symmetry.space_group_name_H-M   'P 1'
#
loop_
_entity.id
_entity.type
_entity.pdbx_description
1 polymer ?
#
loop_
_entity_poly.entity_id
_entity_poly.type
_entity_poly.pdbx_seq_one_letter_code
_entity_poly.pdbx_strand_id
1 'polypeptide(L)'
;MGFFSREIDKVSTEEERNRAAQEAAAAQAREARQEAVYEAASRDAKARAQARRAAQAEKRSRIKTVGQIRRVGRGRYVTTGWEIDVPDGSGRGRVTETEATHTGTLGGFTPAELCRIAHGPRCRRC
;
A
#
# COMPACT_ATOMS: atom_id res chain seq x y z
N MET A 1 49.78 -27.06 49.37
CA MET A 1 49.20 -25.91 50.09
C MET A 1 48.13 -25.31 49.19
N GLY A 2 46.86 -25.55 49.51
CA GLY A 2 45.72 -25.13 48.70
C GLY A 2 45.19 -23.76 49.16
N PHE A 3 44.86 -22.90 48.21
CA PHE A 3 44.05 -21.70 48.43
C PHE A 3 42.77 -21.84 47.62
N PHE A 4 41.71 -22.30 48.28
CA PHE A 4 40.35 -22.22 47.77
C PHE A 4 39.85 -20.78 47.93
N SER A 5 39.96 -19.98 46.89
CA SER A 5 39.23 -18.71 46.79
C SER A 5 37.75 -19.03 46.60
N ARG A 6 37.01 -19.14 47.72
CA ARG A 6 35.55 -19.16 47.71
C ARG A 6 35.06 -17.88 47.04
N GLU A 7 34.49 -17.99 45.84
CA GLU A 7 33.54 -17.00 45.33
C GLU A 7 32.45 -16.88 46.39
N ILE A 8 32.41 -15.73 47.07
CA ILE A 8 31.33 -15.39 47.99
C ILE A 8 30.13 -15.10 47.09
N ASP A 9 29.16 -16.01 47.06
CA ASP A 9 27.84 -15.80 46.50
C ASP A 9 27.26 -14.49 47.09
N LYS A 10 27.35 -13.40 46.33
CA LYS A 10 26.74 -12.12 46.70
C LYS A 10 25.23 -12.29 46.56
N VAL A 11 24.57 -12.67 47.64
CA VAL A 11 23.11 -12.68 47.71
C VAL A 11 22.66 -11.23 47.51
N SER A 12 21.99 -10.94 46.39
CA SER A 12 21.44 -9.63 46.09
C SER A 12 20.65 -9.13 47.29
N THR A 13 20.88 -7.89 47.71
CA THR A 13 20.12 -7.27 48.79
C THR A 13 18.65 -7.12 48.40
N GLU A 14 17.76 -7.01 49.38
CA GLU A 14 16.32 -6.86 49.12
C GLU A 14 16.00 -5.59 48.30
N GLU A 15 16.77 -4.52 48.53
CA GLU A 15 16.67 -3.28 47.77
C GLU A 15 17.06 -3.47 46.29
N GLU A 16 18.12 -4.24 46.01
CA GLU A 16 18.53 -4.56 44.64
C GLU A 16 17.48 -5.43 43.92
N ARG A 17 16.88 -6.39 44.62
CA ARG A 17 15.78 -7.20 44.07
C ARG A 17 14.56 -6.35 43.75
N ASN A 18 14.20 -5.44 44.65
CA ASN A 18 13.08 -4.53 44.43
C ASN A 18 13.34 -3.55 43.27
N ARG A 19 14.56 -3.03 43.14
CA ARG A 19 14.95 -2.17 42.01
C ARG A 19 14.91 -2.92 40.69
N ALA A 20 15.48 -4.13 40.63
CA ALA A 20 15.44 -4.97 39.44
C ALA A 20 14.00 -5.35 39.04
N ALA A 21 13.12 -5.64 40.01
CA ALA A 21 11.71 -5.92 39.74
C ALA A 21 10.98 -4.71 39.16
N GLN A 22 11.25 -3.49 39.67
CA GLN A 22 10.68 -2.26 39.12
C GLN A 22 11.20 -1.96 37.71
N GLU A 23 12.49 -2.16 37.45
CA GLU A 23 13.09 -2.00 36.13
C GLU A 23 12.53 -3.00 35.11
N ALA A 24 12.35 -4.27 35.52
CA ALA A 24 11.72 -5.30 34.70
C ALA A 24 10.26 -4.96 34.39
N ALA A 25 9.49 -4.50 35.37
CA ALA A 25 8.11 -4.06 35.17
C ALA A 25 8.02 -2.84 34.23
N ALA A 26 8.95 -1.88 34.35
CA ALA A 26 9.03 -0.73 33.47
C ALA A 26 9.43 -1.11 32.04
N ALA A 27 10.33 -2.08 31.87
CA ALA A 27 10.72 -2.61 30.57
C ALA A 27 9.54 -3.33 29.88
N GLN A 28 8.84 -4.20 30.60
CA GLN A 28 7.63 -4.87 30.10
C GLN A 28 6.54 -3.86 29.71
N ALA A 29 6.32 -2.82 30.52
CA ALA A 29 5.36 -1.77 30.19
C ALA A 29 5.75 -0.97 28.95
N ARG A 30 7.05 -0.75 28.70
CA ARG A 30 7.54 -0.10 27.48
C ARG A 30 7.36 -0.99 26.25
N GLU A 31 7.66 -2.27 26.36
CA GLU A 31 7.48 -3.25 25.29
C GLU A 31 6.01 -3.40 24.89
N ALA A 32 5.11 -3.55 25.87
CA ALA A 32 3.67 -3.60 25.64
C ALA A 32 3.14 -2.33 24.93
N ARG A 33 3.69 -1.15 25.26
CA ARG A 33 3.36 0.10 24.57
C ARG A 33 3.84 0.10 23.12
N GLN A 34 5.04 -0.41 22.85
CA GLN A 34 5.56 -0.50 21.48
C GLN A 34 4.75 -1.47 20.62
N GLU A 35 4.36 -2.61 21.17
CA GLU A 35 3.50 -3.59 20.50
C GLU A 35 2.14 -2.97 20.17
N ALA A 36 1.50 -2.29 21.13
CA ALA A 36 0.24 -1.61 20.91
C ALA A 36 0.32 -0.54 19.79
N VAL A 37 1.42 0.22 19.72
CA VAL A 37 1.66 1.20 18.66
C VAL A 37 1.84 0.51 17.30
N TYR A 38 2.60 -0.58 17.24
CA TYR A 38 2.81 -1.35 16.03
C TYR A 38 1.48 -1.94 15.51
N GLU A 39 0.66 -2.51 16.38
CA GLU A 39 -0.65 -3.05 16.02
C GLU A 39 -1.60 -1.98 15.49
N ALA A 40 -1.62 -0.80 16.11
CA ALA A 40 -2.44 0.32 15.66
C ALA A 40 -1.99 0.79 14.26
N ALA A 41 -0.68 0.95 14.04
CA ALA A 41 -0.12 1.32 12.75
C ALA A 41 -0.39 0.26 11.67
N SER A 42 -0.28 -1.03 12.01
CA SER A 42 -0.58 -2.15 11.11
C SER A 42 -2.06 -2.16 10.70
N ARG A 43 -2.97 -1.91 11.64
CA ARG A 43 -4.41 -1.79 11.36
C ARG A 43 -4.71 -0.62 10.42
N ASP A 44 -4.16 0.57 10.69
CA ASP A 44 -4.32 1.74 9.81
C ASP A 44 -3.75 1.49 8.41
N ALA A 45 -2.55 0.91 8.31
CA ALA A 45 -1.94 0.56 7.02
C ALA A 45 -2.81 -0.43 6.22
N LYS A 46 -3.38 -1.44 6.88
CA LYS A 46 -4.33 -2.38 6.26
C LYS A 46 -5.60 -1.67 5.79
N ALA A 47 -6.19 -0.81 6.60
CA ALA A 47 -7.38 -0.03 6.24
C ALA A 47 -7.11 0.87 5.03
N ARG A 48 -5.98 1.59 5.01
CA ARG A 48 -5.56 2.41 3.86
C ARG A 48 -5.30 1.58 2.61
N ALA A 49 -4.75 0.36 2.75
CA ALA A 49 -4.56 -0.53 1.62
C ALA A 49 -5.91 -1.03 1.06
N GLN A 50 -6.86 -1.37 1.92
CA GLN A 50 -8.22 -1.75 1.53
C GLN A 50 -8.95 -0.59 0.85
N ALA A 51 -8.89 0.62 1.40
CA ALA A 51 -9.49 1.82 0.81
C ALA A 51 -8.92 2.10 -0.60
N ARG A 52 -7.59 1.98 -0.77
CA ARG A 52 -6.95 2.12 -2.10
C ARG A 52 -7.42 1.05 -3.09
N ARG A 53 -7.57 -0.20 -2.64
CA ARG A 53 -8.08 -1.30 -3.49
C ARG A 53 -9.54 -1.06 -3.89
N ALA A 54 -10.37 -0.63 -2.95
CA ALA A 54 -11.78 -0.29 -3.21
C ALA A 54 -11.89 0.85 -4.22
N ALA A 55 -11.16 1.96 -4.01
CA ALA A 55 -11.14 3.08 -4.95
C ALA A 55 -10.63 2.69 -6.34
N GLN A 56 -9.63 1.80 -6.43
CA GLN A 56 -9.16 1.27 -7.73
C GLN A 56 -10.18 0.34 -8.39
N ALA A 57 -10.89 -0.48 -7.61
CA ALA A 57 -11.95 -1.35 -8.11
C ALA A 57 -13.14 -0.55 -8.64
N GLU A 58 -13.59 0.45 -7.88
CA GLU A 58 -14.62 1.40 -8.29
C GLU A 58 -14.18 2.21 -9.52
N LYS A 59 -12.91 2.62 -9.57
CA LYS A 59 -12.35 3.23 -10.77
C LYS A 59 -12.49 2.29 -11.95
N ARG A 60 -12.01 1.05 -11.84
CA ARG A 60 -12.06 0.04 -12.91
C ARG A 60 -13.48 -0.34 -13.33
N SER A 61 -14.46 -0.36 -12.44
CA SER A 61 -15.86 -0.69 -12.80
C SER A 61 -16.51 0.34 -13.74
N ARG A 62 -15.87 1.50 -13.92
CA ARG A 62 -16.27 2.47 -14.95
C ARG A 62 -15.95 2.01 -16.36
N ILE A 63 -15.01 1.08 -16.55
CA ILE A 63 -14.71 0.53 -17.86
C ILE A 63 -15.73 -0.56 -18.17
N LYS A 64 -16.58 -0.32 -19.18
CA LYS A 64 -17.54 -1.30 -19.68
C LYS A 64 -16.90 -2.24 -20.68
N THR A 65 -16.10 -1.67 -21.57
CA THR A 65 -15.43 -2.41 -22.65
C THR A 65 -13.95 -2.06 -22.65
N VAL A 66 -13.12 -3.11 -22.58
CA VAL A 66 -11.66 -2.98 -22.67
C VAL A 66 -11.28 -2.92 -24.14
N GLY A 67 -10.78 -1.76 -24.55
CA GLY A 67 -10.28 -1.53 -25.90
C GLY A 67 -8.80 -1.87 -26.06
N GLN A 68 -8.22 -1.49 -27.20
CA GLN A 68 -6.79 -1.56 -27.44
C GLN A 68 -6.12 -0.23 -27.12
N ILE A 69 -4.83 -0.28 -26.77
CA ILE A 69 -4.00 0.90 -26.61
C ILE A 69 -2.67 0.66 -27.32
N ARG A 70 -2.22 1.65 -28.09
CA ARG A 70 -0.94 1.60 -28.79
C ARG A 70 -0.21 2.92 -28.61
N ARG A 71 1.07 2.86 -28.28
CA ARG A 71 1.94 4.03 -28.29
C ARG A 71 2.34 4.35 -29.73
N VAL A 72 2.10 5.59 -30.15
CA VAL A 72 2.42 6.07 -31.52
C VAL A 72 3.54 7.10 -31.53
N GLY A 73 3.93 7.64 -30.38
CA GLY A 73 5.03 8.58 -30.25
C GLY A 73 5.44 8.81 -28.80
N ARG A 74 6.37 9.75 -28.57
CA ARG A 74 6.74 10.17 -27.22
C ARG A 74 5.53 10.85 -26.57
N GLY A 75 4.94 10.20 -25.56
CA GLY A 75 3.77 10.72 -24.85
C GLY A 75 2.47 10.75 -25.67
N ARG A 76 2.39 10.05 -26.81
CA ARG A 76 1.19 9.96 -27.64
C ARG A 76 0.71 8.52 -27.73
N TYR A 77 -0.56 8.31 -27.43
CA TYR A 77 -1.22 7.00 -27.43
C TYR A 77 -2.48 7.06 -28.28
N VAL A 78 -2.72 5.97 -29.01
CA VAL A 78 -3.97 5.71 -29.70
C VAL A 78 -4.73 4.67 -28.91
N THR A 79 -5.99 4.96 -28.61
CA THR A 79 -6.93 4.04 -27.97
C THR A 79 -8.10 3.78 -28.91
N THR A 80 -8.54 2.52 -28.98
CA THR A 80 -9.62 2.10 -29.88
C THR A 80 -10.58 1.18 -29.13
N GLY A 81 -11.89 1.41 -29.28
CA GLY A 81 -12.92 0.53 -28.73
C GLY A 81 -13.03 0.54 -27.20
N TRP A 82 -12.58 1.62 -26.55
CA TRP A 82 -12.80 1.79 -25.11
C TRP A 82 -14.20 2.34 -24.87
N GLU A 83 -14.85 1.81 -23.83
CA GLU A 83 -16.08 2.39 -23.28
C GLU A 83 -15.87 2.64 -21.79
N ILE A 84 -15.81 3.92 -21.41
CA ILE A 84 -15.53 4.35 -20.04
C ILE A 84 -16.61 5.33 -19.58
N ASP A 85 -17.20 5.04 -18.42
CA ASP A 85 -18.12 5.92 -17.72
C ASP A 85 -17.35 7.04 -16.99
N VAL A 86 -17.66 8.30 -17.31
CA VAL A 86 -16.97 9.49 -16.79
C VAL A 86 -17.89 10.25 -15.83
N PRO A 87 -17.49 10.50 -14.57
CA PRO A 87 -18.34 11.08 -13.53
C PRO A 87 -18.59 12.59 -13.65
N ASP A 88 -17.99 13.28 -14.63
CA ASP A 88 -17.80 14.74 -14.68
C ASP A 88 -19.08 15.55 -15.00
N GLY A 89 -20.27 14.98 -14.81
CA GLY A 89 -21.55 15.71 -14.84
C GLY A 89 -21.94 16.38 -16.17
N SER A 90 -21.13 16.28 -17.22
CA SER A 90 -21.31 16.99 -18.50
C SER A 90 -22.31 16.34 -19.47
N GLY A 91 -23.08 15.35 -19.00
CA GLY A 91 -24.07 14.61 -19.81
C GLY A 91 -23.49 13.72 -20.92
N ARG A 92 -22.16 13.73 -21.11
CA ARG A 92 -21.40 13.00 -22.13
C ARG A 92 -20.52 11.92 -21.50
N GLY A 93 -21.08 11.20 -20.56
CA GLY A 93 -20.34 10.29 -19.68
C GLY A 93 -19.82 9.01 -20.34
N ARG A 94 -20.10 8.75 -21.63
CA ARG A 94 -19.56 7.58 -22.33
C ARG A 94 -18.56 8.06 -23.38
N VAL A 95 -17.27 7.82 -23.13
CA VAL A 95 -16.26 7.92 -24.20
C VAL A 95 -16.40 6.64 -25.03
N THR A 96 -17.14 6.69 -26.13
CA THR A 96 -17.14 5.65 -27.17
C THR A 96 -16.21 6.10 -28.29
N GLU A 97 -14.91 6.00 -28.07
CA GLU A 97 -13.95 6.39 -29.09
C GLU A 97 -13.61 5.16 -29.94
N THR A 98 -14.05 5.20 -31.20
CA THR A 98 -13.70 4.19 -32.21
C THR A 98 -12.19 4.18 -32.43
N GLU A 99 -11.58 5.37 -32.48
CA GLU A 99 -10.15 5.60 -32.46
C GLU A 99 -9.86 7.03 -31.98
N ALA A 100 -9.03 7.18 -30.95
CA ALA A 100 -8.62 8.49 -30.46
C ALA A 100 -7.15 8.54 -30.11
N THR A 101 -6.49 9.59 -30.56
CA THR A 101 -5.12 9.91 -30.17
C THR A 101 -5.14 10.88 -29.01
N HIS A 102 -4.57 10.50 -27.87
CA HIS A 102 -4.45 11.37 -26.70
C HIS A 102 -3.03 11.38 -26.13
N THR A 103 -2.69 12.51 -25.50
CA THR A 103 -1.43 12.71 -24.77
C THR A 103 -1.59 12.58 -23.26
N GLY A 104 -2.83 12.65 -22.77
CA GLY A 104 -3.17 12.66 -21.35
C GLY A 104 -4.04 11.47 -20.93
N THR A 105 -4.92 11.70 -19.97
CA THR A 105 -5.82 10.67 -19.45
C THR A 105 -7.06 10.47 -20.33
N LEU A 106 -7.52 9.24 -20.45
CA LEU A 106 -8.80 8.90 -21.07
C LEU A 106 -9.81 8.53 -19.99
N GLY A 107 -10.91 9.28 -19.84
CA GLY A 107 -11.93 9.01 -18.83
C GLY A 107 -11.39 8.94 -17.39
N GLY A 108 -10.36 9.73 -17.08
CA GLY A 108 -9.65 9.70 -15.79
C GLY A 108 -8.64 8.55 -15.61
N PHE A 109 -8.37 7.75 -16.65
CA PHE A 109 -7.32 6.73 -16.66
C PHE A 109 -6.08 7.21 -17.39
N THR A 110 -4.91 6.98 -16.79
CA THR A 110 -3.62 7.23 -17.41
C THR A 110 -3.30 6.17 -18.47
N PRO A 111 -2.45 6.49 -19.48
CA PRO A 111 -2.01 5.50 -20.47
C PRO A 111 -1.40 4.24 -19.86
N ALA A 112 -0.66 4.37 -18.75
CA ALA A 112 -0.09 3.23 -18.03
C ALA A 112 -1.16 2.33 -17.38
N GLU A 113 -2.21 2.92 -16.82
CA GLU A 113 -3.35 2.16 -16.30
C GLU A 113 -4.07 1.41 -17.42
N LEU A 114 -4.33 2.08 -18.55
CA LEU A 114 -4.97 1.48 -19.72
C LEU A 114 -4.15 0.31 -20.29
N CYS A 115 -2.82 0.44 -20.43
CA CYS A 115 -1.95 -0.67 -20.85
C CYS A 115 -1.97 -1.85 -19.88
N ARG A 116 -1.98 -1.59 -18.57
CA ARG A 116 -2.08 -2.67 -17.58
C ARG A 116 -3.44 -3.38 -17.63
N ILE A 117 -4.49 -2.69 -18.03
CA ILE A 117 -5.83 -3.26 -18.16
C ILE A 117 -5.93 -4.06 -19.47
N ALA A 118 -5.47 -3.50 -20.59
CA ALA A 118 -5.56 -4.15 -21.90
C ALA A 118 -4.58 -5.32 -22.09
N HIS A 119 -3.38 -5.24 -21.51
CA HIS A 119 -2.30 -6.21 -21.73
C HIS A 119 -1.87 -6.94 -20.46
N GLY A 120 -2.47 -6.61 -19.32
CA GLY A 120 -2.14 -7.20 -18.02
C GLY A 120 -0.99 -6.49 -17.27
N PRO A 121 -0.77 -6.87 -16.00
CA PRO A 121 0.11 -6.14 -15.08
C PRO A 121 1.60 -6.18 -15.45
N ARG A 122 2.00 -7.07 -16.37
CA ARG A 122 3.39 -7.23 -16.85
C ARG A 122 3.65 -6.56 -18.22
N CYS A 123 2.70 -5.77 -18.73
CA CYS A 123 2.85 -4.97 -19.94
C CYS A 123 4.11 -4.09 -19.87
N ARG A 124 5.17 -4.42 -20.64
CA ARG A 124 6.36 -3.56 -20.85
C ARG A 124 6.28 -2.74 -22.14
N ARG A 125 5.19 -2.90 -22.89
CA ARG A 125 5.06 -2.50 -24.30
C ARG A 125 4.65 -1.04 -24.51
N CYS A 126 4.34 -0.32 -23.42
CA CYS A 126 3.80 1.04 -23.47
C CYS A 126 4.71 2.02 -22.73
#